data_AF-A0A9D6TLL6-F1
#
_entry.id   AF-A0A9D6TLL6-F1
#
_cell.length_a   1.000
_cell.length_b   1.000
_cell.length_c   1.000
_cell.angle_alpha   90.00
_cell.angle_beta   90.00
_cell.angle_gamma   90.00
#
_symmetry.space_group_name_H-M   'P 1'
#
loop_
_entity.id
_entity.type
_entity.pdbx_description
1 polymer ?
#
loop_
_entity_poly.entity_id
_entity_poly.type
_entity_poly.pdbx_seq_one_letter_code
_entity_poly.pdbx_strand_id
1 'polypeptide(L)'
;LNFTFENKVQRKWSPLFLKRIAAGWQANTARQLGAYVDSRWIEAFKQTVAANAADFCLEMYRRMGLLEGIRVVRSSDPAVRRAACAITDFFVDVPHEGETVRARWLDGALKLHEGGDAYVTLPGGAFAREQISPTRDSRLRWMQSVVHCTHYIAGAGEQAYLRREDAPEIVFVNRDPIERSDEAYTDVPA
;
A
#
# COMPACT_ATOMS: atom_id res chain seq x y z
N LEU A 1 -11.39 -1.11 0.61
CA LEU A 1 -10.67 -1.48 -0.64
C LEU A 1 -11.71 -1.98 -1.63
N ASN A 2 -11.78 -1.39 -2.82
CA ASN A 2 -12.83 -1.68 -3.81
C ASN A 2 -12.54 -2.95 -4.65
N PHE A 3 -11.53 -3.72 -4.27
CA PHE A 3 -11.16 -4.98 -4.93
C PHE A 3 -11.85 -6.17 -4.27
N THR A 4 -12.29 -7.11 -5.09
CA THR A 4 -12.56 -8.49 -4.65
C THR A 4 -11.28 -9.29 -4.80
N PHE A 5 -10.91 -10.01 -3.75
CA PHE A 5 -9.68 -10.81 -3.71
C PHE A 5 -9.99 -12.30 -3.87
N GLU A 6 -9.01 -13.04 -4.37
CA GLU A 6 -9.17 -14.46 -4.73
C GLU A 6 -9.56 -15.36 -3.56
N ASN A 7 -9.12 -15.06 -2.33
CA ASN A 7 -9.51 -15.82 -1.15
C ASN A 7 -9.50 -14.99 0.15
N LYS A 8 -10.00 -15.60 1.24
CA LYS A 8 -10.14 -14.96 2.55
C LYS A 8 -8.80 -14.63 3.20
N VAL A 9 -7.79 -15.50 3.05
CA VAL A 9 -6.43 -15.30 3.59
C VAL A 9 -5.83 -14.05 2.97
N GLN A 10 -5.87 -13.96 1.63
CA GLN A 10 -5.43 -12.77 0.92
C GLN A 10 -6.19 -11.54 1.32
N ARG A 11 -7.52 -11.61 1.42
CA ARG A 11 -8.34 -10.47 1.86
C ARG A 11 -7.91 -9.95 3.22
N LYS A 12 -7.73 -10.84 4.20
CA LYS A 12 -7.39 -10.48 5.58
C LYS A 12 -5.93 -10.04 5.74
N TRP A 13 -4.97 -10.82 5.25
CA TRP A 13 -3.61 -10.77 5.78
C TRP A 13 -2.51 -10.57 4.73
N SER A 14 -2.75 -10.87 3.44
CA SER A 14 -1.71 -10.65 2.43
C SER A 14 -1.42 -9.17 2.22
N PRO A 15 -0.15 -8.79 1.97
CA PRO A 15 0.19 -7.42 1.62
C PRO A 15 -0.40 -7.05 0.25
N LEU A 16 -0.73 -5.77 0.05
CA LEU A 16 -1.47 -5.29 -1.12
C LEU A 16 -0.81 -5.67 -2.47
N PHE A 17 0.53 -5.69 -2.52
CA PHE A 17 1.29 -6.05 -3.74
C PHE A 17 1.20 -7.54 -4.11
N LEU A 18 0.66 -8.38 -3.24
CA LEU A 18 0.40 -9.80 -3.49
C LEU A 18 -1.09 -10.14 -3.55
N LYS A 19 -1.98 -9.20 -3.16
CA LYS A 19 -3.43 -9.43 -3.23
C LYS A 19 -3.87 -9.50 -4.69
N ARG A 20 -4.13 -10.71 -5.15
CA ARG A 20 -4.60 -11.05 -6.49
C ARG A 20 -6.04 -10.61 -6.69
N ILE A 21 -6.33 -10.14 -7.89
CA ILE A 21 -7.64 -9.64 -8.28
C ILE A 21 -8.50 -10.83 -8.71
N ALA A 22 -9.68 -10.97 -8.12
CA ALA A 22 -10.59 -12.05 -8.48
C ALA A 22 -11.08 -11.92 -9.94
N ALA A 23 -11.21 -13.05 -10.63
CA ALA A 23 -11.74 -13.09 -11.99
C ALA A 23 -13.13 -12.44 -12.07
N GLY A 24 -13.38 -11.68 -13.14
CA GLY A 24 -14.65 -10.97 -13.35
C GLY A 24 -14.83 -9.69 -12.53
N TRP A 25 -13.98 -9.41 -11.52
CA TRP A 25 -14.06 -8.17 -10.74
C TRP A 25 -14.02 -6.92 -11.62
N GLN A 26 -13.09 -6.88 -12.57
CA GLN A 26 -12.89 -5.74 -13.46
C GLN A 26 -14.11 -5.51 -14.35
N ALA A 27 -14.62 -6.55 -15.01
CA ALA A 27 -15.82 -6.44 -15.85
C ALA A 27 -17.05 -6.00 -15.03
N ASN A 28 -17.20 -6.50 -13.81
CA ASN A 28 -18.29 -6.11 -12.90
C ASN A 28 -18.18 -4.65 -12.44
N THR A 29 -16.96 -4.20 -12.15
CA THR A 29 -16.69 -2.83 -11.71
C THR A 29 -16.90 -1.85 -12.87
N ALA A 30 -16.40 -2.16 -14.07
CA ALA A 30 -16.53 -1.30 -15.24
C ALA A 30 -17.99 -0.96 -15.59
N ARG A 31 -18.93 -1.88 -15.36
CA ARG A 31 -20.38 -1.65 -15.56
C ARG A 31 -20.97 -0.58 -14.64
N GLN A 32 -20.31 -0.29 -13.53
CA GLN A 32 -20.80 0.66 -12.52
C GLN A 32 -20.13 2.03 -12.67
N LEU A 33 -19.02 2.13 -13.42
CA LEU A 33 -18.21 3.35 -13.51
C LEU A 33 -18.85 4.48 -14.32
N GLY A 34 -19.80 4.18 -15.20
CA GLY A 34 -20.42 5.17 -16.10
C GLY A 34 -21.16 6.32 -15.40
N ALA A 35 -21.52 6.15 -14.13
CA ALA A 35 -22.12 7.21 -13.32
C ALA A 35 -21.08 8.16 -12.66
N TYR A 36 -19.79 7.82 -12.72
CA TYR A 36 -18.74 8.47 -11.91
C TYR A 36 -17.61 9.07 -12.73
N VAL A 37 -17.29 8.49 -13.89
CA VAL A 37 -16.12 8.90 -14.69
C VAL A 37 -16.46 8.92 -16.18
N ASP A 38 -15.72 9.74 -16.93
CA ASP A 38 -15.82 9.81 -18.38
C ASP A 38 -15.51 8.45 -19.04
N SER A 39 -16.16 8.20 -20.19
CA SER A 39 -15.95 7.04 -21.05
C SER A 39 -14.49 6.67 -21.30
N ARG A 40 -13.59 7.66 -21.48
CA ARG A 40 -12.16 7.41 -21.72
C ARG A 40 -11.49 6.66 -20.56
N TRP A 41 -11.91 6.94 -19.33
CA TRP A 41 -11.37 6.27 -18.14
C TRP A 41 -11.96 4.88 -17.91
N ILE A 42 -13.18 4.65 -18.38
CA ILE A 42 -13.78 3.32 -18.40
C ILE A 42 -13.01 2.43 -19.38
N GLU A 43 -12.64 2.95 -20.55
CA GLU A 43 -11.84 2.21 -21.53
C GLU A 43 -10.42 1.95 -21.03
N ALA A 44 -9.75 2.96 -20.45
CA ALA A 44 -8.45 2.76 -19.80
C ALA A 44 -8.51 1.70 -18.68
N PHE A 45 -9.59 1.72 -17.88
CA PHE A 45 -9.84 0.73 -16.84
C PHE A 45 -10.02 -0.67 -17.41
N LYS A 46 -10.81 -0.85 -18.47
CA LYS A 46 -11.00 -2.16 -19.14
C LYS A 46 -9.73 -2.71 -19.76
N GLN A 47 -8.86 -1.84 -20.28
CA GLN A 47 -7.60 -2.23 -20.92
C GLN A 47 -6.46 -2.50 -19.93
N THR A 48 -6.62 -2.13 -18.67
CA THR A 48 -5.61 -2.36 -17.64
C THR A 48 -5.53 -3.84 -17.31
N VAL A 49 -4.35 -4.43 -17.43
CA VAL A 49 -4.09 -5.83 -17.10
C VAL A 49 -3.01 -5.90 -16.04
N ALA A 50 -3.33 -6.50 -14.89
CA ALA A 50 -2.40 -6.68 -13.80
C ALA A 50 -2.79 -7.88 -12.94
N ALA A 51 -1.80 -8.57 -12.38
CA ALA A 51 -2.01 -9.77 -11.57
C ALA A 51 -2.48 -9.45 -10.13
N ASN A 52 -2.19 -8.24 -9.63
CA ASN A 52 -2.50 -7.83 -8.26
C ASN A 52 -2.99 -6.39 -8.19
N ALA A 53 -3.61 -6.06 -7.05
CA ALA A 53 -4.23 -4.75 -6.83
C ALA A 53 -3.24 -3.58 -6.92
N ALA A 54 -2.00 -3.75 -6.43
CA ALA A 54 -1.00 -2.67 -6.45
C ALA A 54 -0.56 -2.34 -7.88
N ASP A 55 -0.29 -3.37 -8.69
CA ASP A 55 0.08 -3.19 -10.10
C ASP A 55 -1.07 -2.62 -10.92
N PHE A 56 -2.31 -3.05 -10.65
CA PHE A 56 -3.50 -2.50 -11.30
C PHE A 56 -3.63 -1.00 -11.05
N CYS A 57 -3.49 -0.56 -9.78
CA CYS A 57 -3.57 0.86 -9.44
C CYS A 57 -2.44 1.67 -10.09
N LEU A 58 -1.21 1.17 -10.07
CA LEU A 58 -0.09 1.84 -10.71
C LEU A 58 -0.27 1.97 -12.21
N GLU A 59 -0.76 0.92 -12.88
CA GLU A 59 -1.04 0.96 -14.31
C GLU A 59 -2.17 1.95 -14.66
N MET A 60 -3.22 2.02 -13.84
CA MET A 60 -4.24 3.05 -13.99
C MET A 60 -3.63 4.46 -13.89
N TYR A 61 -2.80 4.72 -12.88
CA TYR A 61 -2.16 6.04 -12.75
C TYR A 61 -1.23 6.37 -13.92
N ARG A 62 -0.54 5.38 -14.51
CA ARG A 62 0.25 5.59 -15.74
C ARG A 62 -0.63 5.97 -16.91
N ARG A 63 -1.73 5.24 -17.14
CA ARG A 63 -2.69 5.52 -18.23
C ARG A 63 -3.36 6.87 -18.10
N MET A 64 -3.52 7.35 -16.86
CA MET A 64 -4.03 8.68 -16.55
C MET A 64 -2.95 9.78 -16.65
N GLY A 65 -1.70 9.47 -16.99
CA GLY A 65 -0.62 10.46 -17.06
C GLY A 65 -0.20 11.03 -15.69
N LEU A 66 -0.69 10.48 -14.57
CA LEU A 66 -0.48 11.02 -13.23
C LEU A 66 0.91 10.73 -12.66
N LEU A 67 1.72 9.92 -13.36
CA LEU A 67 3.06 9.53 -12.94
C LEU A 67 4.17 10.16 -13.80
N GLU A 68 3.83 11.11 -14.68
CA GLU A 68 4.83 11.82 -15.48
C GLU A 68 5.80 12.60 -14.58
N GLY A 69 7.10 12.42 -14.80
CA GLY A 69 8.15 13.00 -13.95
C GLY A 69 8.26 12.38 -12.55
N ILE A 70 7.44 11.36 -12.22
CA ILE A 70 7.44 10.72 -10.89
C ILE A 70 8.22 9.40 -10.93
N ARG A 71 9.24 9.30 -10.09
CA ARG A 71 9.91 8.03 -9.80
C ARG A 71 9.12 7.25 -8.75
N VAL A 72 8.59 6.09 -9.14
CA VAL A 72 7.88 5.19 -8.22
C VAL A 72 8.87 4.28 -7.50
N VAL A 73 8.90 4.34 -6.16
CA VAL A 73 9.67 3.43 -5.31
C VAL A 73 8.72 2.51 -4.56
N ARG A 74 8.89 1.19 -4.69
CA ARG A 74 8.01 0.22 -4.04
C ARG A 74 8.59 -0.21 -2.71
N SER A 75 7.83 -0.03 -1.62
CA SER A 75 8.21 -0.54 -0.29
C SER A 75 8.24 -2.07 -0.21
N SER A 76 7.74 -2.76 -1.24
CA SER A 76 7.82 -4.22 -1.39
C SER A 76 9.06 -4.69 -2.11
N ASP A 77 9.85 -3.79 -2.72
CA ASP A 77 11.07 -4.17 -3.43
C ASP A 77 12.11 -4.71 -2.42
N PRO A 78 12.61 -5.96 -2.61
CA PRO A 78 13.64 -6.53 -1.74
C PRO A 78 14.89 -5.66 -1.59
N ALA A 79 15.30 -4.93 -2.64
CA ALA A 79 16.45 -4.04 -2.59
C ALA A 79 16.19 -2.83 -1.69
N VAL A 80 15.00 -2.23 -1.77
CA VAL A 80 14.57 -1.15 -0.86
C VAL A 80 14.56 -1.64 0.58
N ARG A 81 14.01 -2.83 0.82
CA ARG A 81 13.93 -3.41 2.17
C ARG A 81 15.30 -3.74 2.78
N ARG A 82 16.25 -4.24 1.97
CA ARG A 82 17.64 -4.42 2.38
C ARG A 82 18.35 -3.11 2.70
N ALA A 83 18.09 -2.05 1.93
CA ALA A 83 18.76 -0.76 2.11
C ALA A 83 18.23 0.00 3.33
N ALA A 84 16.93 -0.12 3.62
CA ALA A 84 16.27 0.63 4.68
C ALA A 84 16.82 0.33 6.08
N CYS A 85 16.85 1.32 6.96
CA CYS A 85 17.35 1.16 8.32
C CYS A 85 16.59 0.08 9.11
N ALA A 86 17.24 -0.48 10.14
CA ALA A 86 16.57 -1.38 11.07
C ALA A 86 15.46 -0.64 11.84
N ILE A 87 14.38 -1.36 12.13
CA ILE A 87 13.21 -0.90 12.90
C ILE A 87 12.78 -2.02 13.85
N THR A 88 12.15 -1.67 14.97
CA THR A 88 11.74 -2.62 16.02
C THR A 88 10.25 -2.95 15.99
N ASP A 89 9.43 -2.07 15.43
CA ASP A 89 8.02 -2.33 15.16
C ASP A 89 7.82 -2.51 13.65
N PHE A 90 7.54 -3.75 13.24
CA PHE A 90 7.49 -4.12 11.83
C PHE A 90 6.57 -5.30 11.56
N PHE A 91 6.31 -5.51 10.28
CA PHE A 91 5.71 -6.71 9.75
C PHE A 91 6.74 -7.54 8.98
N VAL A 92 6.48 -8.84 8.89
CA VAL A 92 7.25 -9.81 8.11
C VAL A 92 6.31 -10.53 7.14
N ASP A 93 6.69 -10.58 5.87
CA ASP A 93 6.02 -11.36 4.86
C ASP A 93 6.44 -12.84 4.99
N VAL A 94 5.50 -13.72 5.36
CA VAL A 94 5.73 -15.15 5.65
C VAL A 94 4.67 -16.05 5.01
N PRO A 95 4.97 -17.33 4.72
CA PRO A 95 3.97 -18.26 4.20
C PRO A 95 2.94 -18.66 5.27
N HIS A 96 1.67 -18.71 4.89
CA HIS A 96 0.56 -19.19 5.71
C HIS A 96 -0.60 -19.64 4.82
N GLU A 97 -1.11 -20.86 5.03
CA GLU A 97 -2.26 -21.42 4.29
C GLU A 97 -2.15 -21.30 2.76
N GLY A 98 -0.94 -21.52 2.21
CA GLY A 98 -0.69 -21.46 0.77
C GLY A 98 -0.52 -20.03 0.21
N GLU A 99 -0.60 -19.01 1.05
CA GLU A 99 -0.40 -17.60 0.67
C GLU A 99 0.79 -16.98 1.38
N THR A 100 1.25 -15.84 0.88
CA THR A 100 2.15 -14.96 1.67
C THR A 100 1.31 -13.95 2.44
N VAL A 101 1.48 -13.93 3.75
CA VAL A 101 0.79 -13.03 4.69
C VAL A 101 1.76 -12.05 5.34
N ARG A 102 1.25 -10.87 5.71
CA ARG A 102 2.01 -9.85 6.44
C ARG A 102 1.72 -9.97 7.94
N ALA A 103 2.59 -10.67 8.66
CA ALA A 103 2.46 -10.87 10.11
C ALA A 103 3.23 -9.80 10.89
N ARG A 104 2.64 -9.24 11.95
CA ARG A 104 3.34 -8.27 12.81
C ARG A 104 4.30 -9.02 13.71
N TRP A 105 5.51 -8.52 13.88
CA TRP A 105 6.41 -8.99 14.93
C TRP A 105 6.01 -8.34 16.26
N LEU A 106 5.51 -9.14 17.20
CA LEU A 106 5.01 -8.66 18.49
C LEU A 106 5.34 -9.68 19.59
N ASP A 107 5.95 -9.20 20.68
CA ASP A 107 6.35 -10.01 21.84
C ASP A 107 7.19 -11.25 21.48
N GLY A 108 8.10 -11.10 20.50
CA GLY A 108 8.94 -12.20 20.04
C GLY A 108 8.24 -13.23 19.14
N ALA A 109 7.03 -12.94 18.66
CA ALA A 109 6.25 -13.83 17.82
C ALA A 109 5.67 -13.13 16.59
N LEU A 110 5.42 -13.91 15.53
CA LEU A 110 4.70 -13.46 14.34
C LEU A 110 3.20 -13.59 14.57
N LYS A 111 2.46 -12.49 14.50
CA LYS A 111 1.02 -12.46 14.77
C LYS A 111 0.22 -11.87 13.60
N LEU A 112 -0.87 -12.52 13.23
CA LEU A 112 -1.87 -12.02 12.29
C LEU A 112 -3.06 -11.44 13.07
N HIS A 113 -3.45 -10.21 12.75
CA HIS A 113 -4.57 -9.54 13.43
C HIS A 113 -5.92 -10.01 12.86
N GLU A 114 -6.87 -10.33 13.73
CA GLU A 114 -8.22 -10.76 13.34
C GLU A 114 -9.30 -9.69 13.54
N GLY A 115 -8.94 -8.55 14.15
CA GLY A 115 -9.88 -7.53 14.60
C GLY A 115 -9.91 -7.43 16.13
N GLY A 116 -10.14 -6.23 16.66
CA GLY A 116 -10.09 -5.99 18.10
C GLY A 116 -8.74 -6.39 18.71
N ASP A 117 -8.78 -7.12 19.83
CA ASP A 117 -7.59 -7.68 20.48
C ASP A 117 -7.33 -9.16 20.15
N ALA A 118 -7.88 -9.66 19.04
CA ALA A 118 -7.71 -11.04 18.60
C ALA A 118 -6.56 -11.21 17.60
N TYR A 119 -5.73 -12.24 17.82
CA TYR A 119 -4.56 -12.55 17.01
C TYR A 119 -4.38 -14.05 16.80
N VAL A 120 -3.97 -14.43 15.59
CA VAL A 120 -3.43 -15.77 15.29
C VAL A 120 -1.91 -15.69 15.42
N THR A 121 -1.32 -16.52 16.27
CA THR A 121 0.14 -16.65 16.37
C THR A 121 0.62 -17.67 15.36
N LEU A 122 1.56 -17.27 14.50
CA LEU A 122 2.18 -18.14 13.51
C LEU A 122 3.39 -18.88 14.11
N PRO A 123 3.77 -20.04 13.54
CA PRO A 123 5.03 -20.67 13.87
C PRO A 123 6.20 -19.69 13.74
N GLY A 124 7.12 -19.73 14.70
CA GLY A 124 8.37 -18.98 14.63
C GLY A 124 9.25 -19.46 13.47
N GLY A 125 10.20 -18.63 13.07
CA GLY A 125 11.16 -18.95 12.03
C GLY A 125 12.14 -17.82 11.80
N ALA A 126 13.27 -18.13 11.17
CA ALA A 126 14.18 -17.10 10.69
C ALA A 126 13.53 -16.36 9.52
N PHE A 127 13.73 -15.04 9.47
CA PHE A 127 13.32 -14.20 8.36
C PHE A 127 14.43 -13.21 8.03
N ALA A 128 14.49 -12.82 6.77
CA ALA A 128 15.49 -11.90 6.24
C ALA A 128 14.93 -10.48 6.11
N ARG A 129 15.82 -9.50 5.89
CA ARG A 129 15.43 -8.07 5.80
C ARG A 129 14.50 -7.79 4.63
N GLU A 130 14.61 -8.56 3.56
CA GLU A 130 13.75 -8.52 2.37
C GLU A 130 12.29 -8.84 2.66
N GLN A 131 12.00 -9.50 3.79
CA GLN A 131 10.65 -9.83 4.21
C GLN A 131 10.05 -8.75 5.10
N ILE A 132 10.86 -7.81 5.59
CA ILE A 132 10.45 -6.80 6.58
C ILE A 132 9.80 -5.61 5.89
N SER A 133 8.69 -5.14 6.45
CA SER A 133 8.06 -3.87 6.08
C SER A 133 7.62 -3.10 7.32
N PRO A 134 7.61 -1.76 7.29
CA PRO A 134 7.33 -0.96 8.48
C PRO A 134 5.85 -1.03 8.89
N THR A 135 5.60 -0.79 10.17
CA THR A 135 4.26 -0.39 10.64
C THR A 135 3.99 1.06 10.31
N ARG A 136 2.76 1.52 10.58
CA ARG A 136 2.39 2.92 10.44
C ARG A 136 3.37 3.86 11.15
N ASP A 137 3.77 3.48 12.36
CA ASP A 137 4.54 4.33 13.27
C ASP A 137 6.04 4.30 12.98
N SER A 138 6.57 3.23 12.36
CA SER A 138 7.98 3.13 11.93
C SER A 138 8.21 3.50 10.46
N ARG A 139 7.15 3.75 9.70
CA ARG A 139 7.19 3.95 8.25
C ARG A 139 8.01 5.16 7.83
N LEU A 140 7.89 6.29 8.52
CA LEU A 140 8.57 7.53 8.12
C LEU A 140 10.09 7.36 8.15
N ARG A 141 10.63 6.98 9.32
CA ARG A 141 12.08 6.71 9.50
C ARG A 141 12.59 5.70 8.47
N TRP A 142 11.87 4.59 8.31
CA TRP A 142 12.24 3.52 7.40
C TRP A 142 12.28 3.99 5.94
N MET A 143 11.26 4.71 5.48
CA MET A 143 11.20 5.24 4.12
C MET A 143 12.28 6.30 3.89
N GLN A 144 12.46 7.22 4.84
CA GLN A 144 13.40 8.33 4.71
C GLN A 144 14.85 7.84 4.62
N SER A 145 15.19 6.73 5.28
CA SER A 145 16.52 6.11 5.17
C SER A 145 16.90 5.59 3.78
N VAL A 146 15.95 5.53 2.84
CA VAL A 146 16.18 5.06 1.46
C VAL A 146 15.81 6.12 0.43
N VAL A 147 14.68 6.80 0.62
CA VAL A 147 14.18 7.78 -0.34
C VAL A 147 14.96 9.09 -0.25
N HIS A 148 15.42 9.44 0.96
CA HIS A 148 16.14 10.70 1.23
C HIS A 148 15.40 11.91 0.66
N CYS A 149 14.08 11.98 0.90
CA CYS A 149 13.31 13.12 0.43
C CYS A 149 13.68 14.37 1.23
N THR A 150 13.54 15.54 0.60
CA THR A 150 13.70 16.84 1.28
C THR A 150 12.35 17.38 1.75
N HIS A 151 11.25 16.91 1.15
CA HIS A 151 9.88 17.31 1.46
C HIS A 151 8.99 16.09 1.57
N TYR A 152 8.14 16.07 2.59
CA TYR A 152 7.11 15.05 2.80
C TYR A 152 5.73 15.68 2.71
N ILE A 153 4.94 15.24 1.72
CA ILE A 153 3.55 15.68 1.56
C ILE A 153 2.65 14.79 2.43
N ALA A 154 1.99 15.38 3.42
CA ALA A 154 1.12 14.65 4.34
C ALA A 154 -0.36 14.97 4.11
N GLY A 155 -1.17 13.93 3.88
CA GLY A 155 -2.64 14.05 3.88
C GLY A 155 -3.22 14.20 5.29
N ALA A 156 -4.47 14.64 5.40
CA ALA A 156 -5.14 14.93 6.69
C ALA A 156 -5.04 13.78 7.72
N GLY A 157 -5.25 12.53 7.29
CA GLY A 157 -5.14 11.37 8.18
C GLY A 157 -3.71 11.09 8.63
N GLU A 158 -2.70 11.36 7.81
CA GLU A 158 -1.29 11.16 8.17
C GLU A 158 -0.79 12.21 9.15
N GLN A 159 -1.26 13.45 9.02
CA GLN A 159 -0.91 14.55 9.92
C GLN A 159 -1.24 14.24 11.40
N ALA A 160 -2.22 13.38 11.67
CA ALA A 160 -2.63 13.01 13.02
C ALA A 160 -1.69 12.02 13.74
N TYR A 161 -0.83 11.29 13.01
CA TYR A 161 0.01 10.24 13.62
C TYR A 161 1.49 10.29 13.20
N LEU A 162 1.87 11.10 12.21
CA LEU A 162 3.26 11.21 11.78
C LEU A 162 4.15 11.74 12.92
N ARG A 163 5.17 10.96 13.26
CA ARG A 163 6.22 11.31 14.23
C ARG A 163 7.32 12.10 13.52
N ARG A 164 7.21 13.43 13.52
CA ARG A 164 8.14 14.30 12.76
C ARG A 164 9.58 14.19 13.25
N GLU A 165 9.78 13.81 14.51
CA GLU A 165 11.06 13.53 15.13
C GLU A 165 11.83 12.35 14.49
N ASP A 166 11.16 11.49 13.72
CA ASP A 166 11.80 10.40 12.99
C ASP A 166 12.59 10.85 11.76
N ALA A 167 12.34 12.07 11.28
CA ALA A 167 13.02 12.69 10.14
C ALA A 167 13.04 14.22 10.32
N PRO A 168 13.77 14.75 11.32
CA PRO A 168 13.75 16.17 11.65
C PRO A 168 14.34 17.07 10.55
N GLU A 169 15.08 16.48 9.60
CA GLU A 169 15.72 17.17 8.49
C GLU A 169 14.79 17.51 7.32
N ILE A 170 13.57 16.95 7.27
CA ILE A 170 12.67 17.13 6.14
C ILE A 170 11.62 18.20 6.38
N VAL A 171 11.22 18.89 5.30
CA VAL A 171 10.11 19.85 5.33
C VAL A 171 8.79 19.12 5.17
N PHE A 172 7.90 19.23 6.16
CA PHE A 172 6.56 18.68 6.07
C PHE A 172 5.63 19.66 5.37
N VAL A 173 5.07 19.23 4.23
CA VAL A 173 4.08 19.98 3.46
C VAL A 173 2.71 19.36 3.74
N ASN A 174 1.84 20.10 4.40
CA ASN A 174 0.46 19.66 4.61
C ASN A 174 -0.31 19.85 3.32
N ARG A 175 -0.95 18.78 2.82
CA ARG A 175 -1.90 18.89 1.72
C ARG A 175 -3.10 19.72 2.15
N ASP A 176 -3.62 20.53 1.23
CA ASP A 176 -4.84 21.30 1.44
C ASP A 176 -6.02 20.38 1.86
N PRO A 177 -6.93 20.89 2.71
CA PRO A 177 -8.16 20.20 3.04
C PRO A 177 -8.99 19.91 1.79
N ILE A 178 -9.58 18.72 1.74
CA ILE A 178 -10.53 18.34 0.70
C ILE A 178 -11.91 18.23 1.37
N GLU A 179 -12.80 19.18 1.08
CA GLU A 179 -14.11 19.29 1.74
C GLU A 179 -14.97 18.03 1.52
N ARG A 180 -15.11 17.58 0.27
CA ARG A 180 -15.86 16.37 -0.13
C ARG A 180 -14.91 15.26 -0.53
N SER A 181 -14.13 14.78 0.43
CA SER A 181 -13.03 13.83 0.16
C SER A 181 -13.49 12.48 -0.41
N ASP A 182 -14.74 12.11 -0.19
CA ASP A 182 -15.41 10.92 -0.72
C ASP A 182 -15.80 11.05 -2.21
N GLU A 183 -15.86 12.28 -2.73
CA GLU A 183 -16.20 12.60 -4.11
C GLU A 183 -15.01 13.16 -4.90
N ALA A 184 -13.89 13.42 -4.22
CA ALA A 184 -12.75 14.06 -4.81
C ALA A 184 -11.97 13.14 -5.76
N TYR A 185 -11.66 13.69 -6.93
CA TYR A 185 -10.69 13.15 -7.88
C TYR A 185 -9.81 14.29 -8.40
N THR A 186 -8.63 13.97 -8.91
CA THR A 186 -7.72 14.97 -9.48
C THR A 186 -8.10 15.27 -10.92
N ASP A 187 -7.83 16.50 -11.37
CA ASP A 187 -7.75 16.78 -12.80
C ASP A 187 -6.77 15.80 -13.42
N VAL A 188 -7.18 15.20 -14.53
CA VAL A 188 -6.39 14.21 -15.25
C VAL A 188 -5.97 14.85 -16.57
N PRO A 189 -4.67 14.83 -16.94
CA PRO A 189 -4.19 15.32 -18.22
C PRO A 189 -5.10 14.90 -19.39
N ALA A 190 -5.26 15.81 -20.35
CA ALA A 190 -6.10 15.61 -21.54
C ALA A 190 -5.56 14.46 -22.40
#